data_AF-A0A6A3GMK9-F1
#
_entry.id   AF-A0A6A3GMK9-F1
#
_cell.length_a   1.000
_cell.length_b   1.000
_cell.length_c   1.000
_cell.angle_alpha   90.00
_cell.angle_beta   90.00
_cell.angle_gamma   90.00
#
_symmetry.space_group_name_H-M   'P 1'
#
loop_
_entity.id
_entity.type
_entity.pdbx_description
1 polymer ?
#
loop_
_entity_poly.entity_id
_entity_poly.type
_entity_poly.pdbx_seq_one_letter_code
_entity_poly.pdbx_strand_id
1 'polypeptide(L)'
;SFLVPNVAGDCRATIGRDCKLNVLANSGALKGSSQGKVASQLGSVKTMIKEYKVAAATKFSTGSRNFGVSGLGNSVSQSSNPGDSTAQTSAQSNTT
;
A
#
# COMPACT_ATOMS: atom_id res chain seq x y z
N SER A 1 13.25 -8.04 1.76
CA SER A 1 13.28 -8.15 3.23
C SER A 1 12.21 -7.27 3.84
N PHE A 2 11.39 -7.79 4.75
CA PHE A 2 10.39 -7.00 5.45
C PHE A 2 10.10 -7.56 6.85
N LEU A 3 9.66 -6.69 7.75
CA LEU A 3 9.34 -7.02 9.13
C LEU A 3 7.85 -7.36 9.24
N VAL A 4 7.54 -8.50 9.86
CA VAL A 4 6.17 -8.86 10.28
C VAL A 4 6.19 -8.95 11.79
N PRO A 5 5.65 -7.96 12.50
CA PRO A 5 5.48 -8.04 13.94
C PRO A 5 4.53 -9.18 14.30
N ASN A 6 4.87 -9.94 15.33
CA ASN A 6 4.00 -10.98 15.86
C ASN A 6 3.00 -10.36 16.86
N VAL A 7 3.46 -9.39 17.64
CA VAL A 7 2.64 -8.64 18.59
C VAL A 7 2.90 -7.15 18.49
N ALA A 8 1.95 -6.34 18.97
CA ALA A 8 2.04 -4.88 18.89
C ALA A 8 3.30 -4.32 19.57
N GLY A 9 3.74 -4.94 20.68
CA GLY A 9 4.90 -4.50 21.44
C GLY A 9 6.26 -4.63 20.72
N ASP A 10 6.36 -5.43 19.66
CA ASP A 10 7.63 -5.74 18.98
C ASP A 10 8.34 -4.49 18.41
N CYS A 11 7.59 -3.44 18.11
CA CYS A 11 8.12 -2.18 17.56
C CYS A 11 8.62 -1.20 18.64
N ARG A 12 8.30 -1.39 19.92
CA ARG A 12 8.62 -0.39 20.96
C ARG A 12 10.11 -0.13 21.07
N ALA A 13 10.93 -1.18 21.08
CA ALA A 13 12.38 -1.05 21.14
C ALA A 13 12.93 -0.28 19.92
N THR A 14 12.51 -0.68 18.73
CA THR A 14 13.04 -0.16 17.46
C THR A 14 12.55 1.26 17.15
N ILE A 15 11.23 1.47 17.09
CA ILE A 15 10.64 2.74 16.63
C ILE A 15 9.97 3.55 17.75
N GLY A 16 9.96 3.05 19.00
CA GLY A 16 9.46 3.79 20.15
C GLY A 16 7.94 3.85 20.28
N ARG A 17 7.22 2.99 19.57
CA ARG A 17 5.75 2.85 19.61
C ARG A 17 5.34 1.43 19.25
N ASP A 18 4.10 1.09 19.57
CA ASP A 18 3.53 -0.20 19.17
C ASP A 18 3.34 -0.29 17.64
N CYS A 19 3.60 -1.47 17.09
CA CYS A 19 3.29 -1.80 15.72
C CYS A 19 1.77 -1.80 15.50
N LYS A 20 1.34 -1.41 14.32
CA LYS A 20 0.00 -1.77 13.83
C LYS A 20 0.12 -3.08 13.06
N LEU A 21 -0.55 -4.11 13.54
CA LEU A 21 -0.48 -5.45 12.96
C LEU A 21 -1.23 -5.50 11.64
N ASN A 22 -0.73 -6.33 10.72
CA ASN A 22 -1.40 -6.61 9.47
C ASN A 22 -2.67 -7.43 9.73
N VAL A 23 -3.72 -7.17 8.96
CA VAL A 23 -4.94 -7.98 8.96
C VAL A 23 -4.95 -8.83 7.71
N LEU A 24 -5.04 -10.14 7.89
CA LEU A 24 -5.11 -11.12 6.82
C LEU A 24 -6.50 -11.75 6.87
N ALA A 25 -7.30 -11.56 5.82
CA ALA A 25 -8.61 -12.18 5.67
C ALA A 25 -8.64 -12.94 4.35
N ASN A 26 -9.06 -14.21 4.38
CA ASN A 26 -9.08 -15.10 3.20
C ASN A 26 -7.74 -15.10 2.44
N SER A 27 -6.63 -15.08 3.19
CA SER A 27 -5.27 -14.93 2.66
C SER A 27 -4.34 -15.96 3.32
N GLY A 28 -3.27 -16.33 2.63
CA GLY A 28 -2.19 -17.13 3.23
C GLY A 28 -1.43 -16.38 4.32
N ALA A 29 -0.58 -17.08 5.07
CA ALA A 29 0.22 -16.47 6.13
C ALA A 29 1.26 -15.47 5.57
N LEU A 30 1.36 -14.30 6.20
CA LEU A 30 2.38 -13.31 5.89
C LEU A 30 3.63 -13.59 6.73
N LYS A 31 4.75 -13.93 6.08
CA LYS A 31 6.02 -14.24 6.75
C LYS A 31 7.09 -13.23 6.36
N GLY A 32 7.70 -12.58 7.36
CA GLY A 32 8.79 -11.63 7.16
C GLY A 32 10.09 -12.30 6.71
N SER A 33 11.01 -11.49 6.18
CA SER A 33 12.36 -11.93 5.79
C SER A 33 13.41 -10.90 6.20
N SER A 34 14.55 -11.39 6.73
CA SER A 34 15.64 -10.56 7.29
C SER A 34 15.17 -9.56 8.36
N GLN A 35 14.28 -9.99 9.26
CA GLN A 35 13.59 -9.10 10.20
C GLN A 35 14.54 -8.23 11.04
N GLY A 36 15.62 -8.80 11.58
CA GLY A 36 16.62 -8.04 12.35
C GLY A 36 17.28 -6.93 11.54
N LYS A 37 17.66 -7.19 10.28
CA LYS A 37 18.25 -6.18 9.39
C LYS A 37 17.26 -5.05 9.11
N VAL A 38 16.00 -5.38 8.85
CA VAL A 38 14.94 -4.39 8.59
C VAL A 38 14.64 -3.58 9.85
N ALA A 39 14.62 -4.21 11.02
CA ALA A 39 14.47 -3.53 12.31
C ALA A 39 15.59 -2.50 12.51
N SER A 40 16.85 -2.86 12.27
CA SER A 40 17.96 -1.91 12.37
C SER A 40 17.80 -0.72 11.42
N GLN A 41 17.38 -0.96 10.18
CA GLN A 41 17.11 0.11 9.21
C GLN A 41 15.96 1.03 9.66
N LEU A 42 14.87 0.48 10.20
CA LEU A 42 13.77 1.25 10.79
C LEU A 42 14.26 2.10 11.98
N GLY A 43 15.18 1.57 12.79
CA GLY A 43 15.83 2.30 13.88
C GLY A 43 16.59 3.54 13.38
N SER A 44 17.32 3.43 12.28
CA SER A 44 18.06 4.54 11.67
C SER A 44 17.18 5.69 11.19
N VAL A 45 15.91 5.42 10.85
CA VAL A 45 14.94 6.44 10.37
C VAL A 45 13.80 6.68 11.37
N LYS A 46 14.00 6.33 12.63
CA LYS A 46 12.99 6.38 13.69
C LYS A 46 12.28 7.74 13.82
N THR A 47 13.02 8.84 13.69
CA THR A 47 12.45 10.20 13.78
C THR A 47 11.42 10.44 12.69
N MET A 48 11.76 10.13 11.44
CA MET A 48 10.85 10.25 10.30
C MET A 48 9.61 9.38 10.49
N ILE A 49 9.76 8.12 10.93
CA ILE A 49 8.62 7.21 11.17
C ILE A 49 7.63 7.78 12.20
N LYS A 50 8.11 8.51 13.22
CA LYS A 50 7.25 9.08 14.26
C LYS A 50 6.37 10.23 13.76
N GLU A 51 6.74 10.89 12.67
CA GLU A 51 5.93 11.94 12.06
C GLU A 51 4.67 11.38 11.37
N TYR A 52 4.67 10.09 11.04
CA TYR A 52 3.55 9.42 10.41
C TYR A 52 2.61 8.76 11.42
N LYS A 53 1.32 9.11 11.33
CA LYS A 53 0.25 8.39 12.02
C LYS A 53 -0.08 7.12 11.26
N VAL A 54 0.16 5.98 11.90
CA VAL A 54 -0.28 4.67 11.39
C VAL A 54 -1.54 4.25 12.13
N ALA A 55 -2.66 4.23 11.41
CA ALA A 55 -3.93 3.70 11.89
C ALA A 55 -3.86 2.17 11.99
N ALA A 56 -4.71 1.58 12.84
CA ALA A 56 -4.86 0.13 12.84
C ALA A 56 -5.32 -0.34 11.45
N ALA A 57 -4.76 -1.45 10.96
CA ALA A 57 -5.22 -2.02 9.71
C ALA A 57 -6.68 -2.44 9.88
N THR A 58 -7.58 -1.79 9.15
CA THR A 58 -8.97 -2.25 8.99
C THR A 58 -9.06 -3.07 7.72
N LYS A 59 -10.19 -3.78 7.52
CA LYS A 59 -10.52 -4.32 6.20
C LYS A 59 -10.44 -3.18 5.16
N PHE A 60 -10.06 -3.56 3.94
CA PHE A 60 -9.70 -2.69 2.82
C PHE A 60 -10.75 -1.61 2.48
N SER A 61 -11.98 -1.70 2.98
CA SER A 61 -13.08 -0.75 2.74
C SER A 61 -12.75 0.72 3.07
N THR A 62 -11.88 0.99 4.06
CA THR A 62 -11.41 2.36 4.37
C THR A 62 -10.44 2.89 3.30
N GLY A 63 -9.63 2.00 2.74
CA GLY A 63 -8.69 2.31 1.66
C GLY A 63 -9.41 2.61 0.36
N SER A 64 -10.37 1.75 -0.04
CA SER A 64 -11.03 1.84 -1.35
C SER A 64 -11.68 3.19 -1.64
N ARG A 65 -12.07 3.95 -0.60
CA ARG A 65 -12.71 5.26 -0.74
C ARG A 65 -11.72 6.41 -0.98
N ASN A 66 -10.46 6.23 -0.61
CA ASN A 66 -9.42 7.26 -0.67
C ASN A 66 -8.27 6.94 -1.65
N PHE A 67 -8.26 5.72 -2.20
CA PHE A 67 -7.32 5.33 -3.25
C PHE A 67 -7.95 5.51 -4.64
N GLY A 68 -7.26 6.21 -5.53
CA GLY A 68 -7.70 6.47 -6.90
C GLY A 68 -8.07 7.93 -7.17
N VAL A 69 -8.47 8.21 -8.41
CA VAL A 69 -8.94 9.54 -8.81
C VAL A 69 -10.34 9.78 -8.22
N SER A 70 -10.61 11.00 -7.72
CA SER A 70 -11.90 11.43 -7.10
C SER A 70 -12.05 11.29 -5.58
N GLY A 71 -11.06 10.74 -4.85
CA GLY A 71 -11.15 10.58 -3.38
C GLY A 71 -10.91 11.86 -2.56
N LEU A 72 -10.19 12.85 -3.11
CA LEU A 72 -9.98 14.16 -2.47
C LEU A 72 -11.04 15.13 -2.97
N GLY A 73 -11.68 15.88 -2.07
CA GLY A 73 -12.85 16.75 -2.28
C GLY A 73 -12.74 17.86 -3.34
N ASN A 74 -11.63 17.91 -4.09
CA ASN A 74 -11.43 18.73 -5.28
C ASN A 74 -11.21 17.78 -6.46
N SER A 75 -12.30 17.23 -6.99
CA SER A 75 -12.29 16.52 -8.26
C SER A 75 -11.94 17.50 -9.37
N VAL A 76 -10.82 17.29 -10.06
CA VAL A 76 -10.58 17.91 -11.36
C VAL A 76 -11.38 17.10 -12.36
N SER A 77 -12.34 17.71 -13.05
CA SER A 77 -13.06 17.07 -14.15
C SER A 77 -12.04 16.59 -15.18
N GLN A 78 -11.79 15.28 -15.25
CA GLN A 78 -11.05 14.70 -16.36
C GLN A 78 -11.94 14.83 -17.60
N SER A 79 -11.60 15.76 -18.49
CA SER A 79 -12.11 15.77 -19.85
C SER A 79 -11.53 14.55 -20.56
N SER A 80 -12.31 13.48 -20.67
CA SER A 80 -12.01 12.41 -21.60
C SER A 80 -12.14 12.98 -23.02
N ASN A 81 -11.02 13.32 -23.65
CA ASN A 81 -10.99 13.45 -25.11
C ASN A 81 -11.27 12.06 -25.70
N PRO A 82 -12.33 11.86 -26.50
CA PRO A 82 -12.65 10.55 -27.09
C PRO A 82 -11.65 10.09 -28.17
N GLY A 83 -10.47 10.73 -28.28
CA GLY A 83 -9.67 10.74 -29.51
C GLY A 83 -8.38 9.93 -29.53
N ASP A 84 -7.99 9.23 -28.44
CA ASP A 84 -6.73 8.44 -28.48
C ASP A 84 -6.88 7.08 -27.78
N SER A 85 -7.90 6.34 -28.19
CA SER A 85 -7.91 4.88 -28.04
C SER A 85 -7.27 4.27 -29.28
N THR A 86 -5.94 4.28 -29.36
CA THR A 86 -5.25 3.35 -30.25
C THR A 86 -5.26 1.97 -29.60
N ALA A 87 -6.39 1.28 -29.79
CA ALA A 87 -6.50 -0.14 -29.57
C ALA A 87 -5.55 -0.85 -30.56
N GLN A 88 -4.47 -1.41 -30.03
CA GLN A 88 -3.58 -2.30 -30.77
C GLN A 88 -4.36 -3.58 -31.11
N THR A 89 -4.94 -3.63 -32.31
CA THR A 89 -5.53 -4.85 -32.89
C THR A 89 -4.64 -5.31 -34.03
N SER A 90 -4.10 -6.52 -33.87
CA SER A 90 -3.32 -7.26 -34.86
C SER A 90 -4.10 -7.43 -36.16
N ALA A 91 -3.40 -7.29 -37.28
CA ALA A 91 -3.91 -7.37 -38.64
C ALA A 91 -4.55 -8.72 -39.00
N GLN A 92 -5.64 -8.69 -39.78
CA GLN A 92 -5.89 -9.70 -40.81
C GLN A 92 -6.69 -9.13 -42.00
N SER A 93 -6.16 -9.35 -43.20
CA SER A 93 -6.53 -8.73 -44.47
C SER A 93 -7.77 -9.31 -45.16
N ASN A 94 -8.46 -8.36 -45.80
CA ASN A 94 -9.21 -8.36 -47.06
C ASN A 94 -10.51 -9.14 -47.31
N THR A 95 -11.44 -8.33 -47.81
CA THR A 95 -12.61 -8.56 -48.68
C THR A 95 -12.35 -9.47 -49.89
N THR A 96 -13.39 -10.30 -50.11
CA THR A 96 -14.00 -10.81 -51.37
C THR A 96 -13.12 -11.48 -52.41
#